data_AF-A0A2T6LHY4-F1
#
_entry.id   AF-A0A2T6LHY4-F1
#
_cell.length_a   1.000
_cell.length_b   1.000
_cell.length_c   1.000
_cell.angle_alpha   90.00
_cell.angle_beta   90.00
_cell.angle_gamma   90.00
#
_symmetry.space_group_name_H-M   'P 1'
#
loop_
_entity.id
_entity.type
_entity.pdbx_description
1 polymer ?
#
loop_
_entity_poly.entity_id
_entity_poly.type
_entity_poly.pdbx_seq_one_letter_code
_entity_poly.pdbx_strand_id
1 'polypeptide(L)'
;MNAPSIRDSGELAPGPCTTYDLIVCHDDRVVFHDHYATAEQRLNVCVGILTASDILADTITSDRAGRVHDLHHAHVSQWRTDPDSVVNAIAKLCRAWGIQVYVSTTEKRTAAPRTLYSVITEYGPGQMVAEHFADRAGRTTSLIERAQQFFAAPGHIPDSVLDDEQRLAALVATFLMPATVCLTESVLDEDHGTYRPAGQSLPIR
;
A
#
# COMPACT_ATOMS: atom_id res chain seq x y z
N MET A 1 37.85 -1.90 -19.16
CA MET A 1 36.83 -1.60 -18.13
C MET A 1 35.50 -1.61 -18.84
N ASN A 2 34.71 -2.67 -18.67
CA ASN A 2 33.35 -2.74 -19.19
C ASN A 2 32.41 -2.91 -17.98
N ALA A 3 31.52 -1.94 -17.79
CA ALA A 3 30.43 -2.04 -16.83
C ALA A 3 29.36 -3.02 -17.37
N PRO A 4 28.81 -3.93 -16.53
CA PRO A 4 27.66 -4.71 -16.94
C PRO A 4 26.40 -3.83 -16.93
N SER A 5 25.74 -3.77 -18.09
CA SER A 5 24.43 -3.16 -18.26
C SER A 5 23.39 -4.07 -17.63
N ILE A 6 22.84 -3.65 -16.49
CA ILE A 6 21.64 -4.24 -15.89
C ILE A 6 20.47 -3.83 -16.78
N ARG A 7 20.07 -4.73 -17.68
CA ARG A 7 18.69 -4.79 -18.18
C ARG A 7 17.96 -5.80 -17.33
N ASP A 8 17.61 -5.39 -16.11
CA ASP A 8 16.59 -6.08 -15.32
C ASP A 8 15.27 -5.91 -16.07
N SER A 9 14.93 -6.93 -16.85
CA SER A 9 13.58 -7.14 -17.33
C SER A 9 12.83 -7.63 -16.09
N GLY A 10 12.30 -6.68 -15.31
CA GLY A 10 11.68 -6.87 -13.99
C GLY A 10 10.36 -7.63 -14.03
N GLU A 11 10.35 -8.79 -14.67
CA GLU A 11 9.28 -9.76 -14.55
C GLU A 11 9.59 -10.55 -13.27
N LEU A 12 9.03 -10.10 -12.15
CA LEU A 12 9.15 -10.79 -10.86
C LEU A 12 8.62 -12.21 -11.02
N ALA A 13 9.52 -13.19 -10.91
CA ALA A 13 9.13 -14.59 -10.94
C ALA A 13 8.18 -14.86 -9.75
N PRO A 14 7.02 -15.51 -9.97
CA PRO A 14 6.05 -15.76 -8.92
C PRO A 14 6.69 -16.56 -7.78
N GLY A 15 6.82 -15.90 -6.63
CA GLY A 15 7.34 -16.47 -5.39
C GLY A 15 6.23 -16.64 -4.34
N PRO A 16 6.53 -17.30 -3.21
CA PRO A 16 5.56 -17.50 -2.11
C PRO A 16 5.08 -16.19 -1.47
N CYS A 17 5.77 -15.08 -1.76
CA CYS A 17 5.46 -13.75 -1.27
C CYS A 17 4.93 -12.83 -2.38
N THR A 18 4.41 -13.33 -3.49
CA THR A 18 3.87 -12.48 -4.56
C THR A 18 2.40 -12.13 -4.32
N THR A 19 2.03 -10.85 -4.45
CA THR A 19 0.66 -10.33 -4.46
C THR A 19 0.29 -9.84 -5.86
N TYR A 20 -0.95 -10.12 -6.27
CA TYR A 20 -1.46 -9.80 -7.59
C TYR A 20 -2.55 -8.73 -7.47
N ASP A 21 -2.24 -7.52 -7.88
CA ASP A 21 -3.12 -6.37 -7.71
C ASP A 21 -4.02 -6.21 -8.93
N LEU A 22 -5.28 -5.85 -8.68
CA LEU A 22 -6.24 -5.42 -9.70
C LEU A 22 -6.72 -4.02 -9.34
N ILE A 23 -6.68 -3.11 -10.31
CA ILE A 23 -7.27 -1.78 -10.20
C ILE A 23 -8.16 -1.57 -11.42
N VAL A 24 -9.41 -1.19 -11.20
CA VAL A 24 -10.34 -0.79 -12.26
C VAL A 24 -10.70 0.67 -12.05
N CYS A 25 -10.48 1.47 -13.08
CA CYS A 25 -10.85 2.88 -13.12
C CYS A 25 -11.93 3.13 -14.16
N HIS A 26 -12.83 4.07 -13.85
CA HIS A 26 -13.82 4.62 -14.77
C HIS A 26 -13.84 6.14 -14.61
N ASP A 27 -13.72 6.89 -15.70
CA ASP A 27 -13.62 8.36 -15.70
C ASP A 27 -12.55 8.89 -14.71
N ASP A 28 -11.34 8.31 -14.77
CA ASP A 28 -10.19 8.63 -13.91
C ASP A 28 -10.41 8.42 -12.39
N ARG A 29 -11.50 7.75 -12.00
CA ARG A 29 -11.77 7.35 -10.62
C ARG A 29 -11.57 5.86 -10.43
N VAL A 30 -10.89 5.48 -9.35
CA VAL A 30 -10.79 4.07 -8.92
C VAL A 30 -12.15 3.61 -8.44
N VAL A 31 -12.76 2.65 -9.15
CA VAL A 31 -14.04 2.03 -8.77
C VAL A 31 -13.83 0.68 -8.08
N PHE A 32 -12.67 0.06 -8.29
CA PHE A 32 -12.29 -1.18 -7.63
C PHE A 32 -10.77 -1.26 -7.47
N HIS A 33 -10.32 -1.66 -6.28
CA HIS A 33 -8.92 -1.99 -6.03
C HIS A 33 -8.83 -3.12 -4.98
N ASP A 34 -8.15 -4.21 -5.34
CA ASP A 34 -7.98 -5.35 -4.44
C ASP A 34 -6.70 -6.15 -4.78
N HIS A 35 -6.32 -7.06 -3.88
CA HIS A 35 -5.10 -7.88 -3.93
C HIS A 35 -5.44 -9.37 -3.90
N TYR A 36 -4.80 -10.16 -4.76
CA TYR A 36 -5.05 -11.61 -4.88
C TYR A 36 -3.81 -12.44 -4.62
N ALA A 37 -4.03 -13.68 -4.18
CA ALA A 37 -2.98 -14.66 -3.95
C ALA A 37 -2.46 -15.28 -5.26
N THR A 38 -3.27 -15.31 -6.32
CA THR A 38 -2.88 -15.82 -7.64
C THR A 38 -3.39 -14.94 -8.78
N ALA A 39 -2.69 -14.97 -9.90
CA ALA A 39 -3.13 -14.29 -11.12
C ALA A 39 -4.44 -14.87 -11.70
N GLU A 40 -4.70 -16.17 -11.50
CA GLU A 40 -5.98 -16.81 -11.90
C GLU A 40 -7.16 -16.26 -11.08
N GLN A 41 -7.00 -16.10 -9.76
CA GLN A 41 -8.03 -15.47 -8.92
C GLN A 41 -8.31 -14.04 -9.36
N ARG A 42 -7.26 -13.27 -9.64
CA ARG A 42 -7.38 -11.92 -10.18
C ARG A 42 -8.18 -11.88 -11.49
N LEU A 43 -7.86 -12.75 -12.45
CA LEU A 43 -8.58 -12.84 -13.72
C LEU A 43 -10.07 -13.14 -13.50
N ASN A 44 -10.38 -14.12 -12.64
CA ASN A 44 -11.76 -14.49 -12.33
C ASN A 44 -12.55 -13.32 -11.73
N VAL A 45 -11.96 -12.57 -10.79
CA VAL A 45 -12.63 -11.41 -10.20
C VAL A 45 -12.76 -10.26 -11.20
N CYS A 46 -11.75 -10.02 -12.04
CA CYS A 46 -11.83 -9.03 -13.12
C CYS A 46 -13.03 -9.31 -14.05
N VAL A 47 -13.20 -10.56 -14.49
CA VAL A 47 -14.34 -10.97 -15.31
C VAL A 47 -15.65 -10.82 -14.53
N GLY A 48 -15.69 -11.23 -13.26
CA GLY A 48 -16.88 -11.08 -12.41
C GLY A 48 -17.34 -9.62 -12.28
N ILE A 49 -16.39 -8.70 -12.05
CA ILE A 49 -16.67 -7.26 -11.98
C ILE A 49 -17.24 -6.75 -13.30
N LEU A 50 -16.65 -7.16 -14.42
CA LEU A 50 -17.01 -6.70 -15.76
C LEU A 50 -18.22 -7.42 -16.38
N THR A 51 -18.87 -8.33 -15.65
CA THR A 51 -20.00 -9.11 -16.22
C THR A 51 -21.19 -9.26 -15.29
N ALA A 52 -20.97 -9.22 -13.97
CA ALA A 52 -22.01 -9.50 -12.99
C ALA A 52 -22.06 -8.50 -11.82
N SER A 53 -21.13 -7.54 -11.74
CA SER A 53 -21.08 -6.60 -10.63
C SER A 53 -21.84 -5.31 -10.90
N ASP A 54 -22.52 -4.83 -9.87
CA ASP A 54 -23.23 -3.55 -9.90
C ASP A 54 -22.28 -2.32 -9.92
N ILE A 55 -20.98 -2.52 -9.65
CA ILE A 55 -19.97 -1.44 -9.58
C ILE A 55 -19.91 -0.64 -10.89
N LEU A 56 -20.16 -1.30 -12.03
CA LEU A 56 -20.10 -0.71 -13.37
C LEU A 56 -21.42 -0.87 -14.13
N ALA A 57 -22.56 -1.07 -13.45
CA ALA A 57 -23.84 -1.38 -14.08
C ALA A 57 -24.29 -0.36 -15.15
N ASP A 58 -23.99 0.93 -14.94
CA ASP A 58 -24.34 1.99 -15.88
C ASP A 58 -23.44 2.02 -17.13
N THR A 59 -22.24 1.44 -17.03
CA THR A 59 -21.23 1.45 -18.12
C THR A 59 -21.16 0.11 -18.85
N ILE A 60 -21.24 -1.01 -18.12
CA ILE A 60 -21.22 -2.35 -18.68
C ILE A 60 -22.66 -2.82 -18.88
N THR A 61 -23.15 -2.63 -20.10
CA THR A 61 -24.43 -3.19 -20.53
C THR A 61 -24.31 -4.71 -20.76
N SER A 62 -25.44 -5.42 -20.81
CA SER A 62 -25.45 -6.87 -21.04
C SER A 62 -24.74 -7.28 -22.34
N ASP A 63 -24.80 -6.45 -23.39
CA ASP A 63 -24.06 -6.66 -24.64
C ASP A 63 -22.53 -6.60 -24.42
N ARG A 64 -22.06 -5.58 -23.67
CA ARG A 64 -20.64 -5.43 -23.33
C ARG A 64 -20.14 -6.58 -22.46
N ALA A 65 -20.94 -7.00 -21.48
CA ALA A 65 -20.66 -8.17 -20.65
C ALA A 65 -20.53 -9.45 -21.50
N GLY A 66 -21.42 -9.64 -22.49
CA GLY A 66 -21.33 -10.75 -23.45
C GLY A 66 -20.00 -10.77 -24.21
N ARG A 67 -19.54 -9.61 -24.69
CA ARG A 67 -18.24 -9.49 -25.37
C ARG A 67 -17.05 -9.81 -24.47
N VAL A 68 -17.13 -9.47 -23.19
CA VAL A 68 -16.11 -9.84 -22.19
C VAL A 68 -16.11 -11.36 -21.98
N HIS A 69 -17.28 -11.99 -21.86
CA HIS A 69 -17.42 -13.45 -21.77
C HIS A 69 -16.87 -14.17 -23.00
N ASP A 70 -17.22 -13.73 -24.21
CA ASP A 70 -16.73 -14.32 -25.45
C ASP A 70 -15.20 -14.25 -25.53
N LEU A 71 -14.62 -13.09 -25.18
CA LEU A 71 -13.17 -12.90 -25.17
C LEU A 71 -12.50 -13.78 -24.10
N HIS A 72 -13.08 -13.87 -22.92
CA HIS A 72 -12.60 -14.73 -21.85
C HIS A 72 -12.60 -16.21 -22.28
N HIS A 73 -13.71 -16.69 -22.85
CA HIS A 73 -13.84 -18.06 -23.36
C HIS A 73 -12.90 -18.37 -24.53
N ALA A 74 -12.67 -17.41 -25.44
CA ALA A 74 -11.72 -17.56 -26.53
C ALA A 74 -10.27 -17.82 -26.06
N HIS A 75 -9.93 -17.39 -24.84
CA HIS A 75 -8.60 -17.55 -24.23
C HIS A 75 -8.56 -18.61 -23.12
N VAL A 76 -9.52 -19.55 -23.08
CA VAL A 76 -9.61 -20.57 -22.01
C VAL A 76 -8.33 -21.38 -21.80
N SER A 77 -7.58 -21.64 -22.88
CA SER A 77 -6.30 -22.37 -22.81
C SER A 77 -5.20 -21.59 -22.09
N GLN A 78 -5.34 -20.26 -21.97
CA GLN A 78 -4.35 -19.35 -21.39
C GLN A 78 -4.65 -18.99 -19.93
N TRP A 79 -5.85 -19.28 -19.40
CA TRP A 79 -6.24 -18.86 -18.04
C TRP A 79 -5.26 -19.32 -16.96
N ARG A 80 -4.64 -20.50 -17.13
CA ARG A 80 -3.68 -21.06 -16.17
C ARG A 80 -2.22 -20.80 -16.51
N THR A 81 -1.91 -20.58 -17.78
CA THR A 81 -0.52 -20.44 -18.25
C THR A 81 -0.10 -18.98 -18.38
N ASP A 82 -1.05 -18.11 -18.73
CA ASP A 82 -0.83 -16.68 -18.95
C ASP A 82 -2.14 -15.87 -18.72
N PRO A 83 -2.67 -15.84 -17.47
CA PRO A 83 -3.87 -15.08 -17.12
C PRO A 83 -3.73 -13.57 -17.38
N ASP A 84 -2.52 -13.03 -17.33
CA ASP A 84 -2.26 -11.59 -17.45
C ASP A 84 -2.44 -11.11 -18.89
N SER A 85 -2.05 -11.93 -19.87
CA SER A 85 -2.38 -11.68 -21.28
C SER A 85 -3.90 -11.62 -21.50
N VAL A 86 -4.67 -12.47 -20.83
CA VAL A 86 -6.14 -12.45 -20.91
C VAL A 86 -6.72 -11.18 -20.29
N VAL A 87 -6.25 -10.78 -19.11
CA VAL A 87 -6.67 -9.50 -18.49
C VAL A 87 -6.28 -8.32 -19.38
N ASN A 88 -5.09 -8.33 -19.99
CA ASN A 88 -4.65 -7.28 -20.90
C ASN A 88 -5.51 -7.22 -22.18
N ALA A 89 -5.97 -8.35 -22.70
CA ALA A 89 -6.90 -8.38 -23.82
C ALA A 89 -8.27 -7.78 -23.44
N ILE A 90 -8.79 -8.13 -22.26
CA ILE A 90 -10.03 -7.56 -21.72
C ILE A 90 -9.85 -6.05 -21.48
N ALA A 91 -8.73 -5.63 -20.89
CA ALA A 91 -8.42 -4.22 -20.64
C ALA A 91 -8.43 -3.40 -21.94
N LYS A 92 -7.86 -3.94 -23.03
CA LYS A 92 -7.89 -3.29 -24.36
C LYS A 92 -9.31 -3.11 -24.87
N LEU A 93 -10.19 -4.10 -24.68
CA LEU A 93 -11.60 -4.01 -25.03
C LEU A 93 -12.32 -2.92 -24.21
N CYS A 94 -12.10 -2.91 -22.89
CA CYS A 94 -12.71 -1.98 -21.94
C CYS A 94 -12.32 -0.51 -22.14
N ARG A 95 -11.13 -0.23 -22.69
CA ARG A 95 -10.67 1.14 -22.98
C ARG A 95 -11.61 1.92 -23.90
N ALA A 96 -12.27 1.23 -24.85
CA ALA A 96 -13.23 1.85 -25.74
C ALA A 96 -14.50 2.34 -25.01
N TRP A 97 -14.68 1.96 -23.75
CA TRP A 97 -15.84 2.29 -22.90
C TRP A 97 -15.46 3.21 -21.75
N GLY A 98 -14.26 3.80 -21.75
CA GLY A 98 -13.77 4.64 -20.64
C GLY A 98 -13.34 3.87 -19.40
N ILE A 99 -13.26 2.53 -19.47
CA ILE A 99 -12.80 1.68 -18.38
C ILE A 99 -11.32 1.35 -18.57
N GLN A 100 -10.52 1.64 -17.56
CA GLN A 100 -9.10 1.30 -17.53
C GLN A 100 -8.88 0.19 -16.50
N VAL A 101 -8.31 -0.93 -16.92
CA VAL A 101 -7.97 -2.04 -16.05
C VAL A 101 -6.44 -2.12 -15.94
N TYR A 102 -5.94 -2.08 -14.73
CA TYR A 102 -4.54 -2.20 -14.41
C TYR A 102 -4.30 -3.45 -13.59
N VAL A 103 -3.22 -4.15 -13.92
CA VAL A 103 -2.72 -5.29 -13.19
C VAL A 103 -1.28 -5.03 -12.79
N SER A 104 -0.93 -5.40 -11.57
CA SER A 104 0.44 -5.35 -11.08
C SER A 104 0.75 -6.63 -10.32
N THR A 105 1.99 -7.07 -10.38
CA THR A 105 2.49 -8.21 -9.61
C THR A 105 3.57 -7.65 -8.71
N THR A 106 3.26 -7.57 -7.43
CA THR A 106 4.14 -6.97 -6.42
C THR A 106 4.64 -8.06 -5.48
N GLU A 107 5.82 -7.88 -4.89
CA GLU A 107 6.13 -8.65 -3.70
C GLU A 107 5.25 -8.13 -2.57
N LYS A 108 4.51 -9.04 -1.92
CA LYS A 108 3.81 -8.82 -0.66
C LYS A 108 4.78 -8.08 0.24
N ARG A 109 4.47 -6.83 0.54
CA ARG A 109 5.16 -6.09 1.60
C ARG A 109 5.25 -7.05 2.80
N THR A 110 6.48 -7.22 3.28
CA THR A 110 6.90 -8.16 4.32
C THR A 110 5.80 -8.34 5.38
N ALA A 111 5.62 -9.58 5.85
CA ALA A 111 4.66 -9.95 6.89
C ALA A 111 4.55 -8.83 7.94
N ALA A 112 3.32 -8.45 8.28
CA ALA A 112 3.02 -7.35 9.18
C ALA A 112 4.01 -7.41 10.37
N PRO A 113 4.78 -6.32 10.61
CA PRO A 113 5.92 -6.40 11.51
C PRO A 113 5.44 -6.84 12.89
N ARG A 114 6.14 -7.80 13.51
CA ARG A 114 5.74 -8.32 14.83
C ARG A 114 5.60 -7.20 15.86
N THR A 115 6.37 -6.14 15.71
CA THR A 115 6.26 -4.92 16.50
C THR A 115 6.01 -3.74 15.57
N LEU A 116 4.99 -2.94 15.88
CA LEU A 116 4.68 -1.68 15.23
C LEU A 116 5.14 -0.54 16.11
N TYR A 117 6.08 0.24 15.60
CA TYR A 117 6.54 1.47 16.24
C TYR A 117 5.72 2.62 15.67
N SER A 118 5.06 3.41 16.52
CA SER A 118 4.22 4.51 16.02
C SER A 118 4.58 5.85 16.64
N VAL A 119 4.30 6.90 15.86
CA VAL A 119 4.24 8.29 16.31
C VAL A 119 2.78 8.72 16.19
N ILE A 120 2.18 9.11 17.32
CA ILE A 120 0.82 9.63 17.37
C ILE A 120 0.94 11.14 17.61
N THR A 121 0.43 11.94 16.69
CA THR A 121 0.35 13.39 16.84
C THR A 121 -1.11 13.81 17.00
N GLU A 122 -1.45 14.42 18.14
CA GLU A 122 -2.78 14.92 18.43
C GLU A 122 -2.77 16.45 18.38
N TYR A 123 -3.39 17.03 17.36
CA TYR A 123 -3.50 18.47 17.15
C TYR A 123 -4.68 19.10 17.93
N GLY A 124 -5.61 18.26 18.41
CA GLY A 124 -6.82 18.66 19.12
C GLY A 124 -7.91 17.59 19.02
N PRO A 125 -9.11 17.83 19.57
CA PRO A 125 -10.20 16.86 19.61
C PRO A 125 -10.55 16.32 18.20
N GLY A 126 -10.34 15.02 17.99
CA GLY A 126 -10.63 14.35 16.72
C GLY A 126 -9.60 14.60 15.60
N GLN A 127 -8.54 15.37 15.85
CA GLN A 127 -7.46 15.63 14.91
C GLN A 127 -6.21 14.87 15.33
N MET A 128 -6.19 13.57 15.01
CA MET A 128 -5.09 12.66 15.33
C MET A 128 -4.48 12.11 14.05
N VAL A 129 -3.16 12.15 13.96
CA VAL A 129 -2.37 11.48 12.92
C VAL A 129 -1.57 10.37 13.59
N ALA A 130 -1.73 9.14 13.10
CA ALA A 130 -0.96 7.99 13.54
C ALA A 130 -0.07 7.51 12.38
N GLU A 131 1.23 7.52 12.61
CA GLU A 131 2.22 7.03 11.65
C GLU A 131 2.90 5.80 12.21
N HIS A 132 3.09 4.81 11.36
CA HIS A 132 3.51 3.48 11.76
C HIS A 132 4.77 3.04 11.01
N PHE A 133 5.69 2.44 11.74
CA PHE A 133 7.01 2.04 11.30
C PHE A 133 7.26 0.58 11.69
N ALA A 134 7.91 -0.16 10.79
CA ALA A 134 8.22 -1.56 11.00
C ALA A 134 9.34 -1.78 12.04
N ASP A 135 10.16 -0.76 12.27
CA ASP A 135 11.25 -0.78 13.23
C ASP A 135 11.46 0.60 13.88
N ARG A 136 12.20 0.61 14.99
CA ARG A 136 12.53 1.82 15.74
C ARG A 136 13.40 2.79 14.94
N ALA A 137 14.29 2.28 14.08
CA ALA A 137 15.20 3.13 13.30
C ALA A 137 14.44 3.97 12.26
N GLY A 138 13.42 3.40 11.61
CA GLY A 138 12.52 4.09 10.71
C GLY A 138 11.71 5.17 11.43
N ARG A 139 11.20 4.88 12.64
CA ARG A 139 10.52 5.87 13.48
C ARG A 139 11.44 7.04 13.84
N THR A 140 12.65 6.74 14.32
CA THR A 140 13.67 7.76 14.64
C THR A 140 14.02 8.60 13.41
N THR A 141 14.25 7.98 12.25
CA THR A 141 14.59 8.69 11.00
C THR A 141 13.49 9.67 10.62
N SER A 142 12.23 9.25 10.67
CA SER A 142 11.07 10.11 10.41
C SER A 142 10.96 11.29 11.39
N LEU A 143 11.27 11.07 12.68
CA LEU A 143 11.30 12.15 13.67
C LEU A 143 12.45 13.14 13.40
N ILE A 144 13.61 12.66 12.96
CA ILE A 144 14.75 13.51 12.58
C ILE A 144 14.38 14.36 11.37
N GLU A 145 13.82 13.75 10.32
CA GLU A 145 13.38 14.44 9.11
C GLU A 145 12.36 15.54 9.45
N ARG A 146 11.38 15.24 10.30
CA ARG A 146 10.41 16.23 10.78
C ARG A 146 11.05 17.36 11.56
N ALA A 147 11.90 17.05 12.54
CA ALA A 147 12.59 18.07 13.31
C ALA A 147 13.41 18.99 12.39
N GLN A 148 14.13 18.41 11.42
CA GLN A 148 14.92 19.16 10.44
C GLN A 148 14.10 20.12 9.59
N GLN A 149 12.84 19.81 9.27
CA GLN A 149 11.95 20.72 8.51
C GLN A 149 11.69 22.05 9.24
N PHE A 150 11.83 22.10 10.56
CA PHE A 150 11.66 23.32 11.35
C PHE A 150 12.93 24.16 11.49
N PHE A 151 14.10 23.63 11.11
CA PHE A 151 15.36 24.38 11.14
C PHE A 151 15.69 24.96 9.77
N ALA A 152 16.28 26.15 9.75
CA ALA A 152 16.69 26.83 8.52
C ALA A 152 17.85 26.13 7.78
N ALA A 153 18.60 25.26 8.46
CA ALA A 153 19.68 24.47 7.86
C ALA A 153 19.82 23.11 8.57
N PRO A 154 20.31 22.06 7.85
CA PRO A 154 20.61 20.76 8.45
C PRO A 154 21.62 20.84 9.60
N GLY A 155 21.59 19.87 10.52
CA GLY A 155 22.61 19.74 11.58
C GLY A 155 22.41 20.63 12.82
N HIS A 156 21.24 21.23 13.01
CA HIS A 156 20.93 22.08 14.16
C HIS A 156 20.29 21.33 15.34
N ILE A 157 20.08 20.02 15.21
CA ILE A 157 19.57 19.17 16.28
C ILE A 157 20.77 18.71 17.12
N PRO A 158 20.80 18.97 18.44
CA PRO A 158 21.90 18.51 19.29
C PRO A 158 22.02 16.98 19.30
N ASP A 159 23.24 16.45 19.34
CA ASP A 159 23.50 15.00 19.40
C ASP A 159 22.76 14.32 20.56
N SER A 160 22.70 15.02 21.71
CA SER A 160 21.98 14.55 22.90
C SER A 160 20.45 14.43 22.74
N VAL A 161 19.90 14.96 21.64
CA VAL A 161 18.51 14.80 21.20
C VAL A 161 18.40 13.74 20.10
N LEU A 162 19.39 13.61 19.23
CA LEU A 162 19.44 12.56 18.20
C LEU A 162 19.58 11.16 18.82
N ASP A 163 20.32 11.04 19.93
CA ASP A 163 20.56 9.77 20.63
C ASP A 163 19.36 9.29 21.47
N ASP A 164 18.34 10.13 21.66
CA ASP A 164 17.19 9.84 22.50
C ASP A 164 15.88 10.17 21.77
N GLU A 165 15.22 9.12 21.31
CA GLU A 165 13.96 9.20 20.57
C GLU A 165 12.85 9.95 21.32
N GLN A 166 12.83 9.89 22.65
CA GLN A 166 11.85 10.65 23.44
C GLN A 166 12.13 12.16 23.40
N ARG A 167 13.41 12.55 23.49
CA ARG A 167 13.81 13.95 23.36
C ARG A 167 13.55 14.48 21.96
N LEU A 168 13.75 13.64 20.95
CA LEU A 168 13.46 13.99 19.57
C LEU A 168 11.95 14.19 19.34
N ALA A 169 11.10 13.32 19.90
CA ALA A 169 9.66 13.50 19.88
C ALA A 169 9.22 14.75 20.65
N ALA A 170 9.83 15.05 21.79
CA ALA A 170 9.58 16.28 22.55
C ALA A 170 9.97 17.54 21.77
N LEU A 171 11.09 17.49 21.04
CA LEU A 171 11.52 18.58 20.16
C LEU A 171 10.49 18.82 19.04
N VAL A 172 10.04 17.76 18.37
CA VAL A 172 8.99 17.85 17.35
C VAL A 172 7.69 18.39 17.94
N ALA A 173 7.27 17.92 19.12
CA ALA A 173 6.10 18.44 19.82
C ALA A 173 6.21 19.94 20.11
N THR A 174 7.40 20.42 20.49
CA THR A 174 7.66 21.84 20.75
C THR A 174 7.40 22.70 19.51
N PHE A 175 7.72 22.22 18.31
CA PHE A 175 7.45 22.93 17.06
C PHE A 175 5.99 22.84 16.60
N LEU A 176 5.28 21.80 17.01
CA LEU A 176 3.90 21.54 16.61
C LEU A 176 2.86 22.08 17.59
N MET A 177 3.26 22.85 18.61
CA MET A 177 2.35 23.44 19.60
C MET A 177 1.12 24.08 18.94
N PRO A 178 -0.13 23.76 19.39
CA PRO A 178 -0.46 23.07 20.65
C PRO A 178 -0.52 21.54 20.56
N ALA A 179 -0.05 20.91 19.47
CA ALA A 179 -0.15 19.46 19.30
C ALA A 179 0.70 18.69 20.32
N THR A 180 0.22 17.52 20.73
CA THR A 180 1.01 16.55 21.50
C THR A 180 1.57 15.49 20.56
N VAL A 181 2.76 14.98 20.87
CA VAL A 181 3.36 13.85 20.16
C VAL A 181 3.55 12.73 21.17
N CYS A 182 3.18 11.51 20.83
CA CYS A 182 3.32 10.33 21.68
C CYS A 182 3.98 9.21 20.88
N LEU A 183 4.93 8.50 21.50
CA LEU A 183 5.54 7.32 20.91
C LEU A 183 4.88 6.08 21.47
N THR A 184 4.45 5.16 20.59
CA THR A 184 3.87 3.89 21.01
C THR A 184 4.58 2.73 20.37
N GLU A 185 4.61 1.60 21.07
CA GLU A 185 5.09 0.32 20.56
C GLU A 185 3.96 -0.66 20.77
N SER A 186 3.58 -1.38 19.72
CA SER A 186 2.51 -2.37 19.79
C SER A 186 2.98 -3.68 19.19
N VAL A 187 2.67 -4.80 19.82
CA VAL A 187 2.99 -6.13 19.32
C VAL A 187 1.79 -6.69 18.59
N LEU A 188 2.01 -7.32 17.44
CA LEU A 188 0.96 -8.03 16.71
C LEU A 188 0.50 -9.21 17.56
N ASP A 189 -0.78 -9.21 17.91
CA ASP A 189 -1.46 -10.38 18.43
C ASP A 189 -1.78 -11.29 17.25
N GLU A 190 -1.01 -12.37 17.08
CA GLU A 190 -1.16 -13.30 15.96
C GLU A 190 -2.50 -14.06 16.01
N ASP A 191 -3.10 -14.23 17.20
CA ASP A 191 -4.38 -14.92 17.36
C ASP A 191 -5.56 -14.06 16.91
N HIS A 192 -5.42 -12.74 17.03
CA HIS A 192 -6.49 -11.77 16.73
C HIS A 192 -6.21 -10.88 15.52
N GLY A 193 -5.00 -10.92 14.94
CA GLY A 193 -4.58 -10.08 13.82
C GLY A 193 -4.53 -8.58 14.16
N THR A 194 -4.51 -8.22 15.44
CA THR A 194 -4.56 -6.83 15.91
C THR A 194 -3.32 -6.46 16.71
N TYR A 195 -2.83 -5.23 16.56
CA TYR A 195 -1.74 -4.72 17.38
C TYR A 195 -2.22 -4.35 18.78
N ARG A 196 -1.55 -4.90 19.81
CA ARG A 196 -1.78 -4.57 21.22
C ARG A 196 -0.60 -3.77 21.77
N PRO A 197 -0.83 -2.73 22.61
CA PRO A 197 0.26 -1.97 23.20
C PRO A 197 1.26 -2.88 23.92
N ALA A 198 2.55 -2.74 23.59
CA ALA A 198 3.66 -3.54 24.12
C ALA A 198 4.04 -3.18 25.58
N GLY A 199 3.37 -2.18 26.17
CA GLY A 199 3.64 -1.64 27.50
C GLY A 199 2.91 -0.31 27.72
N GLN A 200 3.03 0.26 28.92
CA GLN A 200 2.48 1.58 29.25
C GLN A 200 3.02 2.65 28.28
N SER A 201 2.12 3.51 27.78
CA SER A 201 2.48 4.74 27.06
C SER A 201 3.59 5.45 27.81
N LEU A 202 4.76 5.61 27.19
CA LEU A 202 5.86 6.34 27.80
C LEU A 202 5.50 7.83 27.76
N PRO A 203 5.19 8.48 28.91
CA PRO A 203 4.94 9.90 28.90
C PRO A 203 6.24 10.60 28.48
N ILE A 204 6.12 11.57 27.58
CA ILE A 204 7.21 12.52 27.35
C ILE A 204 7.43 13.27 28.67
N ARG A 205 8.63 13.15 29.24
CA ARG A 205 9.06 13.93 30.41
C ARG A 205 9.91 15.11 29.97
#